data_AF-A0A529SRU5-F1
#
_entry.id   AF-A0A529SRU5-F1
#
_cell.length_a   1.000
_cell.length_b   1.000
_cell.length_c   1.000
_cell.angle_alpha   90.00
_cell.angle_beta   90.00
_cell.angle_gamma   90.00
#
_symmetry.space_group_name_H-M   'P 1'
#
loop_
_entity.id
_entity.type
_entity.pdbx_description
1 polymer ?
#
loop_
_entity_poly.entity_id
_entity_poly.type
_entity_poly.pdbx_seq_one_letter_code
_entity_poly.pdbx_strand_id
1 'polypeptide(L)'
;MRHEISILIIGLFVVLSTASVTAGILSMRAPKPLSSTLVNLTQRINAWWVMVALMTVAFFFGRYGMTILFALISFAALREFVTLTHSRRSDHWVLLGMFGIVIPFQYWLVWTAWYGLFVIFIPVYCFLLMPAITALHGDTERFLERVSAQQWAIMISVYCVSHVPALLTLNVPGFEDRNLLLIAFLIIVVQGSDVLQ
;
A
#
# COMPACT_ATOMS: atom_id res chain seq x y z
N MET A 1 5.22 -20.84 13.83
CA MET A 1 5.17 -19.43 13.38
C MET A 1 6.54 -18.92 12.92
N ARG A 2 7.54 -18.73 13.80
CA ARG A 2 8.87 -18.19 13.39
C ARG A 2 9.56 -19.01 12.28
N HIS A 3 9.50 -20.34 12.36
CA HIS A 3 10.11 -21.22 11.36
C HIS A 3 9.48 -21.08 9.97
N GLU A 4 8.15 -20.90 9.88
CA GLU A 4 7.46 -20.76 8.58
C GLU A 4 7.76 -19.41 7.94
N ILE A 5 7.82 -18.35 8.77
CA ILE A 5 8.23 -17.01 8.33
C ILE A 5 9.67 -17.03 7.84
N SER A 6 10.58 -17.71 8.55
CA SER A 6 11.97 -17.87 8.13
C SER A 6 12.08 -18.63 6.82
N ILE A 7 11.33 -19.72 6.62
CA ILE A 7 11.30 -20.45 5.34
C ILE A 7 10.83 -19.52 4.21
N LEU A 8 9.78 -18.73 4.45
CA LEU A 8 9.25 -17.79 3.46
C LEU A 8 10.28 -16.73 3.06
N ILE A 9 10.92 -16.10 4.05
CA ILE A 9 11.95 -15.08 3.80
C ILE A 9 13.15 -15.69 3.08
N ILE A 10 13.60 -16.87 3.49
CA ILE A 10 14.71 -17.58 2.83
C ILE A 10 14.33 -17.95 1.39
N GLY A 11 13.13 -18.50 1.17
CA GLY A 11 12.65 -18.85 -0.15
C GLY A 11 12.56 -17.63 -1.07
N LEU A 12 12.02 -16.52 -0.57
CA LEU A 12 11.94 -15.25 -1.28
C LEU A 12 13.34 -14.71 -1.62
N PHE A 13 14.25 -14.77 -0.67
CA PHE A 13 15.65 -14.36 -0.85
C PHE A 13 16.36 -15.20 -1.92
N VAL A 14 16.15 -16.52 -1.92
CA VAL A 14 16.71 -17.44 -2.93
C VAL A 14 16.18 -17.10 -4.32
N VAL A 15 14.86 -16.90 -4.46
CA VAL A 15 14.23 -16.55 -5.75
C VAL A 15 14.77 -15.20 -6.26
N LEU A 16 14.81 -14.18 -5.41
CA LEU A 16 15.31 -12.85 -5.76
C LEU A 16 16.79 -12.85 -6.10
N SER A 17 17.60 -13.59 -5.35
CA SER A 17 19.03 -13.73 -5.65
C SER A 17 19.24 -14.43 -6.98
N THR A 18 18.46 -15.48 -7.26
CA THR A 18 18.52 -16.20 -8.55
C THR A 18 18.14 -15.28 -9.71
N ALA A 19 17.06 -14.51 -9.58
CA ALA A 19 16.64 -13.52 -10.58
C ALA A 19 17.68 -12.40 -10.77
N SER A 20 18.29 -11.94 -9.68
CA SER A 20 19.35 -10.91 -9.72
C SER A 20 20.59 -11.43 -10.44
N VAL A 21 20.99 -12.67 -10.18
CA VAL A 21 22.14 -13.33 -10.84
C VAL A 21 21.85 -13.57 -12.32
N THR A 22 20.67 -14.05 -12.69
CA THR A 22 20.31 -14.27 -14.11
C THR A 22 20.24 -12.95 -14.88
N ALA A 23 19.65 -11.90 -14.30
CA ALA A 23 19.65 -10.56 -14.89
C ALA A 23 21.08 -10.00 -15.02
N GLY A 24 21.93 -10.21 -14.00
CA GLY A 24 23.35 -9.86 -14.02
C GLY A 24 24.09 -10.54 -15.16
N ILE A 25 24.00 -11.87 -15.28
CA ILE A 25 24.65 -12.65 -16.34
C ILE A 25 24.15 -12.21 -17.72
N LEU A 26 22.85 -11.98 -17.88
CA LEU A 26 22.27 -11.55 -19.15
C LEU A 26 22.73 -10.12 -19.51
N SER A 27 22.87 -9.23 -18.53
CA SER A 27 23.39 -7.87 -18.73
C SER A 27 24.87 -7.85 -19.12
N MET A 28 25.67 -8.77 -18.57
CA MET A 28 27.08 -8.92 -18.91
C MET A 28 27.29 -9.50 -20.31
N ARG A 29 26.37 -10.36 -20.78
CA ARG A 29 26.42 -10.98 -22.11
C ARG A 29 25.72 -10.18 -23.20
N ALA A 30 24.91 -9.19 -22.84
CA ALA A 30 24.16 -8.37 -23.79
C ALA A 30 25.07 -7.38 -24.55
N PRO A 31 24.82 -7.13 -25.85
CA PRO A 31 25.46 -6.03 -26.59
C PRO A 31 25.13 -4.68 -25.93
N LYS A 32 26.08 -3.74 -25.94
CA LYS A 32 25.85 -2.36 -25.48
C LYS A 32 25.38 -1.49 -26.65
N PRO A 33 24.38 -0.60 -26.47
CA PRO A 33 23.64 -0.31 -25.23
C PRO A 33 22.63 -1.42 -24.88
N LEU A 34 22.38 -1.60 -23.57
CA LEU A 34 21.41 -2.58 -23.07
C LEU A 34 20.01 -2.31 -23.65
N SER A 35 19.27 -3.38 -23.94
CA SER A 35 17.87 -3.28 -24.34
C SER A 35 17.02 -2.67 -23.21
N SER A 36 15.98 -1.91 -23.58
CA SER A 36 15.04 -1.30 -22.64
C SER A 36 14.39 -2.33 -21.71
N THR A 37 14.12 -3.53 -22.22
CA THR A 37 13.59 -4.67 -21.44
C THR A 37 14.52 -5.06 -20.30
N LEU A 38 15.84 -5.11 -20.54
CA LEU A 38 16.79 -5.54 -19.53
C LEU A 38 17.00 -4.49 -18.43
N VAL A 39 16.97 -3.21 -18.81
CA VAL A 39 17.03 -2.09 -17.87
C VAL A 39 15.80 -2.11 -16.97
N ASN A 40 14.61 -2.29 -17.55
CA ASN A 40 13.36 -2.36 -16.79
C ASN A 40 13.34 -3.56 -15.83
N LEU A 41 13.76 -4.75 -16.28
CA LEU A 41 13.92 -5.94 -15.44
C LEU A 41 14.83 -5.67 -14.23
N THR A 42 15.98 -5.04 -14.45
CA THR A 42 16.93 -4.73 -13.37
C THR A 42 16.34 -3.72 -12.38
N GLN A 43 15.62 -2.70 -12.87
CA GLN A 43 14.93 -1.73 -12.01
C GLN A 43 13.84 -2.39 -11.15
N ARG A 44 13.04 -3.30 -11.74
CA ARG A 44 12.01 -4.08 -11.02
C ARG A 44 12.64 -4.92 -9.91
N ILE A 45 13.69 -5.68 -10.22
CA ILE A 45 14.42 -6.51 -9.24
C ILE A 45 14.96 -5.66 -8.09
N ASN A 46 15.52 -4.48 -8.38
CA ASN A 46 16.02 -3.58 -7.34
C ASN A 46 14.89 -3.02 -6.46
N ALA A 47 13.75 -2.64 -7.04
CA ALA A 47 12.58 -2.20 -6.28
C ALA A 47 12.05 -3.33 -5.38
N TRP A 48 12.11 -4.58 -5.84
CA TRP A 48 11.70 -5.74 -5.04
C TRP A 48 12.59 -5.95 -3.82
N TRP A 49 13.92 -5.79 -3.96
CA TRP A 49 14.81 -5.85 -2.80
C TRP A 49 14.43 -4.85 -1.71
N VAL A 50 14.04 -3.63 -2.09
CA VAL A 50 13.56 -2.61 -1.16
C VAL A 50 12.25 -3.06 -0.49
N MET A 51 11.27 -3.56 -1.26
CA MET A 51 10.02 -4.06 -0.71
C MET A 51 10.20 -5.23 0.27
N VAL A 52 11.06 -6.19 -0.06
CA VAL A 52 11.37 -7.35 0.78
C VAL A 52 12.08 -6.92 2.06
N ALA A 53 13.03 -5.98 1.98
CA ALA A 53 13.70 -5.44 3.15
C ALA A 53 12.71 -4.75 4.10
N LEU A 54 11.87 -3.85 3.58
CA LEU A 54 10.86 -3.16 4.37
C LEU A 54 9.85 -4.12 5.00
N MET A 55 9.37 -5.11 4.24
CA MET A 55 8.48 -6.14 4.78
C MET A 55 9.16 -6.95 5.88
N THR A 56 10.39 -7.40 5.67
CA THR A 56 11.12 -8.21 6.66
C THR A 56 11.25 -7.47 7.99
N VAL A 57 11.55 -6.16 7.94
CA VAL A 57 11.59 -5.30 9.12
C VAL A 57 10.20 -5.21 9.76
N ALA A 58 9.15 -4.96 9.00
CA ALA A 58 7.79 -4.85 9.56
C ALA A 58 7.28 -6.16 10.16
N PHE A 59 7.61 -7.31 9.56
CA PHE A 59 7.33 -8.64 10.11
C PHE A 59 7.98 -8.86 11.48
N PHE A 60 9.16 -8.28 11.72
CA PHE A 60 9.84 -8.38 13.01
C PHE A 60 9.04 -7.70 14.14
N PHE A 61 8.35 -6.60 13.83
CA PHE A 61 7.48 -5.87 14.75
C PHE A 61 6.03 -6.40 14.76
N GLY A 62 5.75 -7.48 14.00
CA GLY A 62 4.44 -8.13 13.95
C GLY A 62 3.32 -7.19 13.49
N ARG A 63 2.18 -7.26 14.19
CA ARG A 63 0.99 -6.45 13.87
C ARG A 63 1.28 -4.95 13.85
N TYR A 64 1.99 -4.44 14.86
CA TYR A 64 2.29 -3.01 14.97
C TYR A 64 3.17 -2.54 13.81
N GLY A 65 4.22 -3.31 13.48
CA GLY A 65 5.10 -3.01 12.36
C GLY A 65 4.37 -2.92 11.04
N MET A 66 3.52 -3.91 10.76
CA MET A 66 2.74 -3.96 9.52
C MET A 66 1.74 -2.81 9.45
N THR A 67 0.99 -2.54 10.51
CA THR A 67 0.05 -1.41 10.55
C THR A 67 0.76 -0.07 10.31
N ILE A 68 1.90 0.17 10.94
CA ILE A 68 2.68 1.41 10.76
C ILE A 68 3.26 1.50 9.35
N LEU A 69 3.85 0.41 8.84
CA LEU A 69 4.43 0.41 7.49
C LEU A 69 3.37 0.73 6.44
N PHE A 70 2.21 0.07 6.50
CA PHE A 70 1.12 0.34 5.57
C PHE A 70 0.54 1.75 5.75
N ALA A 71 0.51 2.30 6.98
CA ALA A 71 0.13 3.71 7.19
C ALA A 71 1.07 4.69 6.47
N LEU A 72 2.38 4.43 6.53
CA LEU A 72 3.38 5.22 5.81
C LEU A 72 3.24 5.06 4.29
N ILE A 73 2.95 3.84 3.81
CA ILE A 73 2.67 3.58 2.39
C ILE A 73 1.42 4.35 1.94
N SER A 74 0.33 4.32 2.73
CA SER A 74 -0.87 5.08 2.44
C SER A 74 -0.62 6.59 2.41
N PHE A 75 0.20 7.10 3.34
CA PHE A 75 0.61 8.51 3.33
C PHE A 75 1.39 8.87 2.06
N ALA A 76 2.38 8.05 1.67
CA ALA A 76 3.18 8.26 0.48
C ALA A 76 2.32 8.19 -0.80
N ALA A 77 1.47 7.18 -0.92
CA ALA A 77 0.56 6.99 -2.04
C ALA A 77 -0.46 8.13 -2.14
N LEU A 78 -1.02 8.58 -1.02
CA LEU A 78 -1.96 9.70 -1.01
C LEU A 78 -1.27 11.00 -1.43
N ARG A 79 -0.05 11.25 -0.94
CA ARG A 79 0.74 12.42 -1.34
C ARG A 79 0.98 12.44 -2.84
N GLU A 80 1.39 11.31 -3.42
CA GLU A 80 1.63 11.20 -4.86
C GLU A 80 0.32 11.40 -5.67
N PHE A 81 -0.78 10.78 -5.24
CA PHE A 81 -2.08 10.93 -5.90
C PHE A 81 -2.57 12.39 -5.88
N VAL A 82 -2.46 13.07 -4.74
CA VAL A 82 -2.86 14.48 -4.59
C VAL A 82 -2.00 15.39 -5.46
N THR A 83 -0.70 15.10 -5.60
CA THR A 83 0.18 15.89 -6.49
C THR A 83 -0.17 15.78 -7.97
N LEU A 84 -0.79 14.67 -8.40
CA LEU A 84 -1.27 14.47 -9.77
C LEU A 84 -2.65 15.10 -10.01
N THR A 85 -3.39 15.37 -8.93
CA THR A 85 -4.75 15.92 -9.01
C THR A 85 -4.71 17.45 -8.98
N HIS A 86 -5.61 18.10 -9.72
CA HIS A 86 -5.80 19.55 -9.65
C HIS A 86 -6.32 19.95 -8.26
N SER A 87 -5.41 20.33 -7.36
CA SER A 87 -5.73 20.78 -6.01
C SER A 87 -5.73 22.31 -5.94
N ARG A 88 -6.78 22.92 -5.39
CA ARG A 88 -6.86 24.37 -5.18
C ARG A 88 -6.53 24.76 -3.75
N ARG A 89 -6.24 26.05 -3.56
CA ARG A 89 -6.00 26.64 -2.23
C ARG A 89 -7.23 26.54 -1.31
N SER A 90 -8.43 26.51 -1.88
CA SER A 90 -9.70 26.28 -1.18
C SER A 90 -9.83 24.86 -0.61
N ASP A 91 -9.13 23.87 -1.17
CA ASP A 91 -9.19 22.47 -0.72
C ASP A 91 -8.26 22.18 0.47
N HIS A 92 -7.54 23.17 1.00
CA HIS A 92 -6.52 22.96 2.04
C HIS A 92 -7.09 22.26 3.29
N TRP A 93 -8.31 22.62 3.71
CA TRP A 93 -8.97 21.99 4.86
C TRP A 93 -9.32 20.52 4.61
N VAL A 94 -9.76 20.20 3.39
CA VAL A 94 -10.08 18.82 3.00
C VAL A 94 -8.80 17.99 2.95
N LEU A 95 -7.75 18.50 2.33
CA LEU A 95 -6.43 17.85 2.29
C LEU A 95 -5.87 17.64 3.69
N LEU A 96 -5.95 18.65 4.57
CA LEU A 96 -5.51 18.53 5.95
C LEU A 96 -6.33 17.47 6.71
N GLY A 97 -7.63 17.36 6.47
CA GLY A 97 -8.48 16.30 6.98
C GLY A 97 -8.07 14.91 6.47
N MET A 98 -7.76 14.77 5.18
CA MET A 98 -7.34 13.49 4.58
C MET A 98 -6.03 12.99 5.20
N PHE A 99 -5.02 13.84 5.33
CA PHE A 99 -3.72 13.45 5.90
C PHE A 99 -3.75 13.37 7.44
N GLY A 100 -4.36 14.36 8.10
CA GLY A 100 -4.33 14.50 9.56
C GLY A 100 -5.38 13.70 10.32
N ILE A 101 -6.50 13.35 9.67
CA ILE A 101 -7.62 12.65 10.33
C ILE A 101 -7.88 11.30 9.68
N VAL A 102 -8.08 11.24 8.37
CA VAL A 102 -8.52 10.01 7.69
C VAL A 102 -7.48 8.90 7.81
N ILE A 103 -6.20 9.18 7.54
CA ILE A 103 -5.14 8.16 7.68
C ILE A 103 -5.00 7.69 9.14
N PRO A 104 -4.75 8.56 10.15
CA PRO A 104 -4.55 8.10 11.51
C PRO A 104 -5.78 7.35 12.05
N PHE A 105 -6.98 7.83 11.76
CA PHE A 105 -8.21 7.20 12.23
C PHE A 105 -8.42 5.83 11.57
N GLN A 106 -8.24 5.71 10.25
CA GLN A 106 -8.38 4.43 9.55
C GLN A 106 -7.41 3.37 10.11
N TYR A 107 -6.15 3.74 10.32
CA TYR A 107 -5.15 2.80 10.85
C TYR A 107 -5.35 2.51 12.35
N TRP A 108 -5.93 3.43 13.10
CA TRP A 108 -6.38 3.17 14.46
C TRP A 108 -7.56 2.19 14.52
N LEU A 109 -8.49 2.23 13.55
CA LEU A 109 -9.56 1.24 13.43
C LEU A 109 -9.00 -0.16 13.10
N VAL A 110 -8.00 -0.25 12.23
CA VAL A 110 -7.28 -1.51 11.96
C VAL A 110 -6.59 -2.04 13.22
N TRP A 111 -6.01 -1.15 14.03
CA TRP A 111 -5.39 -1.52 15.30
C TRP A 111 -6.42 -2.03 16.32
N THR A 112 -7.57 -1.38 16.45
CA THR A 112 -8.61 -1.80 17.39
C THR A 112 -9.42 -3.00 16.87
N ALA A 113 -9.16 -3.48 15.64
CA ALA A 113 -9.89 -4.56 14.98
C ALA A 113 -11.40 -4.30 14.86
N TRP A 114 -11.81 -3.02 14.80
CA TRP A 114 -13.22 -2.66 14.73
C TRP A 114 -13.76 -2.73 13.31
N TYR A 115 -13.99 -3.96 12.84
CA TYR A 115 -14.34 -4.26 11.45
C TYR A 115 -15.54 -3.45 10.93
N GLY A 116 -16.63 -3.37 11.71
CA GLY A 116 -17.84 -2.66 11.30
C GLY A 116 -17.59 -1.20 10.93
N LEU A 117 -16.86 -0.46 11.78
CA LEU A 117 -16.56 0.95 11.54
C LEU A 117 -15.48 1.11 10.46
N PHE A 118 -14.48 0.23 10.42
CA PHE A 118 -13.40 0.22 9.43
C PHE A 118 -13.91 0.18 7.98
N VAL A 119 -14.91 -0.67 7.70
CA VAL A 119 -15.44 -0.85 6.33
C VAL A 119 -16.29 0.35 5.89
N ILE A 120 -16.99 1.02 6.82
CA ILE A 120 -17.90 2.13 6.48
C ILE A 120 -17.27 3.52 6.62
N PHE A 121 -16.16 3.65 7.35
CA PHE A 121 -15.54 4.96 7.66
C PHE A 121 -15.26 5.78 6.39
N ILE A 122 -14.48 5.23 5.46
CA ILE A 122 -14.13 5.95 4.23
C ILE A 122 -15.32 6.02 3.26
N PRO A 123 -15.96 4.89 2.86
CA PRO A 123 -16.96 4.91 1.80
C PRO A 123 -18.27 5.62 2.17
N VAL A 124 -18.61 5.71 3.45
CA VAL A 124 -19.85 6.37 3.91
C VAL A 124 -19.52 7.73 4.53
N TYR A 125 -18.73 7.78 5.60
CA TYR A 125 -18.54 9.02 6.34
C TYR A 125 -17.64 10.01 5.61
N CYS A 126 -16.44 9.61 5.18
CA CYS A 126 -15.54 10.53 4.47
C CYS A 126 -16.15 10.98 3.14
N PHE A 127 -16.76 10.05 2.39
CA PHE A 127 -17.38 10.37 1.11
C PHE A 127 -18.55 11.34 1.22
N LEU A 128 -19.30 11.34 2.33
CA LEU A 128 -20.38 12.30 2.57
C LEU A 128 -19.85 13.64 3.10
N LEU A 129 -18.90 13.60 4.04
CA LEU A 129 -18.36 14.79 4.71
C LEU A 129 -17.50 15.65 3.79
N MET A 130 -16.67 15.06 2.92
CA MET A 130 -15.79 15.83 2.02
C MET A 130 -16.57 16.78 1.09
N PRO A 131 -17.56 16.33 0.29
CA PRO A 131 -18.39 17.24 -0.52
C PRO A 131 -19.11 18.29 0.32
N ALA A 132 -19.60 17.93 1.51
CA ALA A 132 -20.27 18.87 2.40
C ALA A 132 -19.33 20.01 2.85
N ILE A 133 -18.10 19.68 3.27
CA ILE A 133 -17.08 20.66 3.66
C ILE A 133 -16.69 21.52 2.46
N THR A 134 -16.50 20.93 1.28
CA THR A 134 -16.15 21.67 0.06
C THR A 134 -17.29 22.62 -0.35
N ALA A 135 -18.55 22.20 -0.22
CA ALA A 135 -19.72 23.02 -0.55
C ALA A 135 -19.90 24.19 0.44
N LEU A 136 -19.63 23.97 1.74
CA LEU A 136 -19.69 25.03 2.76
C LEU A 136 -18.66 26.15 2.54
N HIS A 137 -17.54 25.85 1.89
CA HIS A 137 -16.55 26.87 1.50
C HIS A 137 -16.96 27.69 0.25
N GLY A 138 -18.08 27.36 -0.39
CA GLY A 138 -18.66 28.14 -1.49
C GLY A 138 -17.91 28.05 -2.82
N ASP A 139 -16.93 27.15 -2.97
CA ASP A 139 -16.16 26.99 -4.20
C ASP A 139 -16.80 25.94 -5.12
N THR A 140 -17.54 26.42 -6.12
CA THR A 140 -18.27 25.60 -7.10
C THR A 140 -17.44 25.20 -8.33
N GLU A 141 -16.21 25.71 -8.48
CA GLU A 141 -15.48 25.58 -9.75
C GLU A 141 -14.88 24.17 -9.92
N ARG A 142 -15.35 23.39 -10.90
CA ARG A 142 -14.98 21.97 -11.04
C ARG A 142 -15.27 21.14 -9.78
N PHE A 143 -16.28 21.54 -8.99
CA PHE A 143 -16.63 20.92 -7.71
C PHE A 143 -16.71 19.38 -7.78
N LEU A 144 -17.46 18.85 -8.75
CA LEU A 144 -17.65 17.40 -8.90
C LEU A 144 -16.34 16.68 -9.23
N GLU A 145 -15.48 17.29 -10.05
CA GLU A 145 -14.17 16.73 -10.41
C GLU A 145 -13.24 16.68 -9.19
N ARG A 146 -13.17 17.76 -8.40
CA ARG A 146 -12.31 17.80 -7.21
C ARG A 146 -12.77 16.81 -6.14
N VAL A 147 -14.08 16.80 -5.86
CA VAL A 147 -14.66 15.90 -4.86
C VAL A 147 -14.49 14.44 -5.26
N SER A 148 -14.77 14.09 -6.52
CA SER A 148 -14.59 12.72 -7.00
C SER A 148 -13.12 12.30 -6.96
N ALA A 149 -12.18 13.19 -7.34
CA ALA A 149 -10.76 12.90 -7.26
C ALA A 149 -10.30 12.70 -5.80
N GLN A 150 -10.75 13.53 -4.85
CA GLN A 150 -10.45 13.38 -3.42
C GLN A 150 -11.02 12.07 -2.85
N GLN A 151 -12.26 11.71 -3.21
CA GLN A 151 -12.89 10.46 -2.82
C GLN A 151 -12.11 9.25 -3.33
N TRP A 152 -11.74 9.24 -4.61
CA TRP A 152 -10.92 8.17 -5.18
C TRP A 152 -9.50 8.14 -4.61
N ALA A 153 -8.92 9.30 -4.30
CA ALA A 153 -7.62 9.39 -3.66
C ALA A 153 -7.61 8.61 -2.35
N ILE A 154 -8.53 8.90 -1.43
CA ILE A 154 -8.57 8.18 -0.14
C ILE A 154 -9.03 6.73 -0.29
N MET A 155 -9.89 6.44 -1.27
CA MET A 155 -10.37 5.08 -1.52
C MET A 155 -9.22 4.16 -1.93
N ILE A 156 -8.41 4.58 -2.89
CA ILE A 156 -7.32 3.75 -3.41
C ILE A 156 -6.13 3.75 -2.44
N SER A 157 -5.68 4.93 -2.00
CA SER A 157 -4.44 5.05 -1.24
C SER A 157 -4.58 4.66 0.24
N VAL A 158 -5.77 4.82 0.84
CA VAL A 158 -5.99 4.57 2.26
C VAL A 158 -6.90 3.37 2.47
N TYR A 159 -8.13 3.39 1.93
CA TYR A 159 -9.10 2.32 2.18
C TYR A 159 -8.58 0.97 1.67
N CYS A 160 -8.29 0.83 0.38
CA CYS A 160 -7.82 -0.44 -0.19
C CYS A 160 -6.51 -0.92 0.44
N VAL A 161 -5.56 -0.01 0.66
CA VAL A 161 -4.25 -0.35 1.26
C VAL A 161 -4.41 -0.80 2.72
N SER A 162 -5.28 -0.17 3.50
CA SER A 162 -5.53 -0.53 4.91
C SER A 162 -6.16 -1.93 5.10
N HIS A 163 -6.73 -2.53 4.05
CA HIS A 163 -7.24 -3.90 4.11
C HIS A 163 -6.11 -4.92 4.24
N VAL A 164 -4.90 -4.62 3.76
CA VAL A 164 -3.75 -5.54 3.86
C VAL A 164 -3.39 -5.82 5.33
N PRO A 165 -3.11 -4.82 6.19
CA PRO A 165 -2.88 -5.07 7.60
C PRO A 165 -4.14 -5.53 8.35
N ALA A 166 -5.34 -5.22 7.86
CA ALA A 166 -6.59 -5.74 8.44
C ALA A 166 -6.73 -7.26 8.32
N LEU A 167 -6.03 -7.92 7.39
CA LEU A 167 -5.96 -9.39 7.34
C LEU A 167 -5.40 -10.00 8.64
N LEU A 168 -4.60 -9.24 9.42
CA LEU A 168 -4.07 -9.69 10.70
C LEU A 168 -5.13 -9.80 11.79
N THR A 169 -6.26 -9.08 11.64
CA THR A 169 -7.33 -9.05 12.62
C THR A 169 -8.40 -10.11 12.36
N LEU A 170 -8.28 -10.84 11.24
CA LEU A 170 -9.26 -11.84 10.85
C LEU A 170 -9.13 -13.06 11.77
N ASN A 171 -10.21 -13.42 12.46
CA ASN A 171 -10.24 -14.68 13.20
C ASN A 171 -10.75 -15.79 12.26
N VAL A 172 -9.84 -16.64 11.79
CA VAL A 172 -10.17 -17.83 11.00
C VAL A 172 -9.99 -19.04 11.90
N PRO A 173 -11.05 -19.83 12.17
CA PRO A 173 -10.95 -21.03 12.98
C PRO A 173 -9.86 -21.97 12.44
N GLY A 174 -8.87 -22.29 13.29
CA GLY A 174 -7.72 -23.14 12.92
C GLY A 174 -6.55 -22.43 12.24
N PHE A 175 -6.60 -21.10 12.04
CA PHE A 175 -5.54 -20.31 11.39
C PHE A 175 -5.13 -19.05 12.17
N GLU A 176 -5.63 -18.86 13.40
CA GLU A 176 -5.44 -17.66 14.23
C GLU A 176 -3.96 -17.21 14.37
N ASP A 177 -3.05 -18.18 14.48
CA ASP A 177 -1.61 -17.93 14.65
C ASP A 177 -0.85 -17.70 13.33
N ARG A 178 -1.53 -17.76 12.18
CA ARG A 178 -0.90 -17.75 10.85
C ARG A 178 -1.33 -16.58 9.98
N ASN A 179 -2.08 -15.62 10.50
CA ASN A 179 -2.58 -14.47 9.73
C ASN A 179 -1.48 -13.64 9.05
N LEU A 180 -0.27 -13.60 9.62
CA LEU A 180 0.90 -12.97 8.98
C LEU A 180 1.25 -13.61 7.63
N LEU A 181 1.01 -14.91 7.46
CA LEU A 181 1.22 -15.63 6.20
C LEU A 181 0.23 -15.20 5.13
N LEU A 182 -0.96 -14.70 5.49
CA LEU A 182 -1.94 -14.19 4.50
C LEU A 182 -1.41 -12.94 3.80
N ILE A 183 -0.73 -12.06 4.55
CA ILE A 183 -0.08 -10.89 3.95
C ILE A 183 1.09 -11.32 3.07
N ALA A 184 1.93 -12.24 3.55
CA ALA A 184 3.05 -12.76 2.76
C ALA A 184 2.55 -13.40 1.45
N PHE A 185 1.47 -14.20 1.52
CA PHE A 185 0.83 -14.80 0.37
C PHE A 185 0.30 -13.74 -0.60
N LEU A 186 -0.47 -12.75 -0.13
CA LEU A 186 -0.99 -11.67 -0.97
C LEU A 186 0.14 -10.95 -1.70
N ILE A 187 1.21 -10.57 -0.97
CA ILE A 187 2.35 -9.86 -1.54
C ILE A 187 3.06 -10.72 -2.58
N ILE A 188 3.32 -12.00 -2.29
CA ILE A 188 4.00 -12.91 -3.23
C ILE A 188 3.17 -13.13 -4.49
N VAL A 189 1.85 -13.25 -4.40
CA VAL A 189 0.98 -13.43 -5.56
C VAL A 189 0.98 -12.16 -6.43
N VAL A 190 0.82 -11.00 -5.81
CA VAL A 190 0.81 -9.70 -6.52
C VAL A 190 2.16 -9.42 -7.16
N GLN A 191 3.25 -9.61 -6.41
CA GLN A 191 4.61 -9.45 -6.93
C GLN A 191 4.90 -10.48 -8.02
N GLY A 192 4.61 -11.76 -7.79
CA GLY A 192 4.78 -12.81 -8.79
C GLY A 192 4.12 -12.47 -10.13
N SER A 193 2.91 -11.91 -10.10
CA SER A 193 2.24 -11.41 -11.30
C SER A 193 2.98 -10.26 -11.98
N ASP A 194 3.52 -9.31 -11.23
CA ASP A 194 4.23 -8.14 -11.79
C ASP A 194 5.56 -8.49 -12.46
N VAL A 195 6.25 -9.56 -12.02
CA VAL A 195 7.47 -10.04 -12.70
C VAL A 195 7.17 -10.91 -13.91
N LEU A 196 6.02 -11.58 -13.94
CA LEU A 196 5.62 -12.42 -15.07
C LEU A 196 4.98 -11.63 -16.22
N GLN A 197 4.55 -10.38 -15.98
CA GLN A 197 4.02 -9.45 -16.98
C GLN A 197 5.15 -8.71 -17.72
#